data_AF-A0A1M4EDL1-F1
#
_entry.id   AF-A0A1M4EDL1-F1
#
_cell.length_a   1.000
_cell.length_b   1.000
_cell.length_c   1.000
_cell.angle_alpha   90.00
_cell.angle_beta   90.00
_cell.angle_gamma   90.00
#
_symmetry.space_group_name_H-M   'P 1'
#
loop_
_entity.id
_entity.type
_entity.pdbx_description
1 polymer ?
#
loop_
_entity_poly.entity_id
_entity_poly.type
_entity_poly.pdbx_seq_one_letter_code
_entity_poly.pdbx_strand_id
1 'polypeptide(L)'
;MRTSKLATLLAGAALAATTTLVAGATPAAAAGPCGSSYSRIGVYSIGIEKYGYRTGILEVYYSSSTGKNCALVYGDGPYANTVSWKGVTISRGDGSGKDTDADNYQYYAGPVYVSAPGQCIDVEGISPSWTSVKLNNVHCG
;
A
#
# COMPACT_ATOMS: atom_id res chain seq x y z
N MET A 1 -5.54 -81.11 36.31
CA MET A 1 -5.81 -81.48 34.90
C MET A 1 -7.20 -80.99 34.52
N ARG A 2 -7.33 -80.44 33.30
CA ARG A 2 -8.54 -80.18 32.48
C ARG A 2 -9.14 -78.75 32.49
N THR A 3 -8.69 -77.94 31.51
CA THR A 3 -9.44 -77.44 30.31
C THR A 3 -10.94 -77.10 30.52
N SER A 4 -11.54 -76.00 30.04
CA SER A 4 -11.24 -75.12 28.90
C SER A 4 -12.26 -73.95 28.79
N LYS A 5 -11.79 -72.81 28.25
CA LYS A 5 -12.39 -71.94 27.21
C LYS A 5 -13.62 -71.01 27.46
N LEU A 6 -13.47 -69.80 26.87
CA LEU A 6 -14.46 -68.84 26.29
C LEU A 6 -15.21 -67.97 27.34
N ALA A 7 -15.52 -66.68 27.16
CA ALA A 7 -15.56 -65.79 26.01
C ALA A 7 -15.57 -64.30 26.48
N THR A 8 -14.97 -63.43 25.65
CA THR A 8 -15.46 -62.09 25.20
C THR A 8 -16.24 -61.17 26.16
N LEU A 9 -15.76 -59.92 26.35
CA LEU A 9 -16.38 -58.66 25.83
C LEU A 9 -16.00 -57.36 26.61
N LEU A 10 -15.75 -56.31 25.82
CA LEU A 10 -16.13 -54.88 25.99
C LEU A 10 -15.25 -53.86 26.75
N ALA A 11 -15.12 -52.70 26.06
CA ALA A 11 -14.86 -51.33 26.51
C ALA A 11 -13.41 -50.94 26.89
N GLY A 12 -12.83 -49.83 26.44
CA GLY A 12 -13.33 -48.73 25.61
C GLY A 12 -12.17 -48.02 24.91
N ALA A 13 -12.36 -47.72 23.63
CA ALA A 13 -11.45 -46.86 22.89
C ALA A 13 -11.72 -45.41 23.29
N ALA A 14 -10.83 -44.81 24.08
CA ALA A 14 -10.82 -43.37 24.30
C ALA A 14 -10.28 -42.68 23.04
N LEU A 15 -11.18 -42.33 22.12
CA LEU A 15 -10.88 -41.43 21.01
C LEU A 15 -10.72 -40.02 21.57
N ALA A 16 -9.49 -39.61 21.85
CA ALA A 16 -9.15 -38.23 22.12
C ALA A 16 -9.41 -37.41 20.84
N ALA A 17 -10.52 -36.67 20.82
CA ALA A 17 -10.83 -35.73 19.76
C ALA A 17 -9.85 -34.55 19.82
N THR A 18 -8.81 -34.57 18.99
CA THR A 18 -7.96 -33.42 18.73
C THR A 18 -8.75 -32.43 17.88
N THR A 19 -9.35 -31.42 18.51
CA THR A 19 -9.90 -30.26 17.81
C THR A 19 -8.74 -29.46 17.21
N THR A 20 -8.43 -29.72 15.95
CA THR A 20 -7.54 -28.85 15.17
C THR A 20 -8.26 -27.52 14.96
N LEU A 21 -7.78 -26.48 15.65
CA LEU A 21 -8.15 -25.10 15.35
C LEU A 21 -7.62 -24.80 13.94
N VAL A 22 -8.50 -24.85 12.94
CA VAL A 22 -8.24 -24.23 11.64
C VAL A 22 -8.24 -22.73 11.88
N ALA A 23 -7.05 -22.17 12.08
CA ALA A 23 -6.84 -20.74 11.98
C ALA A 23 -7.19 -20.35 10.53
N GLY A 24 -8.32 -19.68 10.35
CA GLY A 24 -8.71 -19.16 9.04
C GLY A 24 -7.62 -18.24 8.52
N ALA A 25 -7.06 -18.54 7.35
CA ALA A 25 -6.16 -17.64 6.67
C ALA A 25 -6.93 -16.35 6.36
N THR A 26 -6.52 -15.23 6.98
CA THR A 26 -7.03 -13.92 6.59
C THR A 26 -6.68 -13.67 5.13
N PRO A 27 -7.59 -13.11 4.31
CA PRO A 27 -7.27 -12.76 2.93
C PRO A 27 -5.98 -11.92 2.93
N ALA A 28 -4.97 -12.34 2.16
CA ALA A 28 -3.80 -11.51 1.95
C ALA A 28 -4.28 -10.25 1.21
N ALA A 29 -4.32 -9.11 1.91
CA ALA A 29 -4.56 -7.84 1.27
C ALA A 29 -3.51 -7.68 0.17
N ALA A 30 -3.94 -7.53 -1.08
CA ALA A 30 -3.02 -7.26 -2.18
C ALA A 30 -2.22 -6.01 -1.82
N ALA A 31 -0.90 -6.13 -1.80
CA ALA A 31 -0.04 -5.00 -1.52
C ALA A 31 -0.32 -3.89 -2.55
N GLY A 32 -0.52 -2.66 -2.09
CA GLY A 32 -0.58 -1.50 -2.99
C GLY A 32 0.75 -1.32 -3.74
N PRO A 33 0.81 -0.43 -4.74
CA PRO A 33 2.00 -0.33 -5.61
C PRO A 33 3.32 -0.03 -4.87
N CYS A 34 3.25 0.64 -3.72
CA CYS A 34 4.42 0.89 -2.86
C CYS A 34 4.97 -0.36 -2.15
N GLY A 35 4.19 -1.46 -2.09
CA GLY A 35 4.53 -2.68 -1.36
C GLY A 35 3.83 -2.82 0.00
N SER A 36 3.86 -4.02 0.57
CA SER A 36 3.08 -4.40 1.76
C SER A 36 3.58 -3.79 3.07
N SER A 37 4.84 -3.36 3.14
CA SER A 37 5.44 -2.74 4.33
C SER A 37 5.15 -1.25 4.46
N TYR A 38 4.40 -0.68 3.52
CA TYR A 38 4.11 0.75 3.43
C TYR A 38 2.70 1.04 3.93
N SER A 39 2.59 2.04 4.80
CA SER A 39 1.32 2.59 5.28
C SER A 39 1.07 3.95 4.64
N ARG A 40 -0.18 4.23 4.24
CA ARG A 40 -0.53 5.52 3.66
C ARG A 40 -0.53 6.59 4.75
N ILE A 41 0.19 7.67 4.52
CA ILE A 41 0.34 8.79 5.46
C ILE A 41 -0.18 10.12 4.90
N GLY A 42 -0.43 10.20 3.59
CA GLY A 42 -0.94 11.40 2.94
C GLY A 42 -1.80 11.09 1.72
N VAL A 43 -2.83 11.91 1.51
CA VAL A 43 -3.69 11.91 0.32
C VAL A 43 -4.03 13.35 -0.03
N TYR A 44 -3.73 13.76 -1.25
CA TYR A 44 -3.90 15.14 -1.71
C TYR A 44 -4.67 15.18 -3.03
N SER A 45 -5.62 16.09 -3.11
CA SER A 45 -6.42 16.33 -4.33
C SER A 45 -5.64 17.17 -5.33
N ILE A 46 -5.69 16.81 -6.60
CA ILE A 46 -5.15 17.62 -7.70
C ILE A 46 -6.33 18.27 -8.42
N GLY A 47 -6.23 19.56 -8.73
CA GLY A 47 -7.16 20.29 -9.61
C GLY A 47 -8.40 20.91 -8.97
N ILE A 48 -8.77 20.53 -7.73
CA ILE A 48 -9.99 21.04 -7.07
C ILE A 48 -10.00 22.57 -6.98
N GLU A 49 -8.89 23.18 -6.54
CA GLU A 49 -8.80 24.64 -6.38
C GLU A 49 -8.93 25.39 -7.71
N LYS A 50 -8.51 24.76 -8.81
CA LYS A 50 -8.48 25.37 -10.14
C LYS A 50 -9.78 25.17 -10.91
N TYR A 51 -10.44 24.02 -10.76
CA TYR A 51 -11.55 23.61 -11.62
C TYR A 51 -12.85 23.30 -10.86
N GLY A 52 -12.82 23.22 -9.53
CA GLY A 52 -13.96 22.77 -8.73
C GLY A 52 -14.19 21.26 -8.75
N TYR A 53 -13.34 20.49 -9.42
CA TYR A 53 -13.37 19.01 -9.43
C TYR A 53 -11.95 18.42 -9.39
N ARG A 54 -11.83 17.15 -9.00
CA ARG A 54 -10.53 16.44 -8.93
C ARG A 54 -10.12 15.98 -10.32
N THR A 55 -8.87 16.24 -10.68
CA THR A 55 -8.23 15.70 -11.88
C THR A 55 -7.29 14.54 -11.55
N GLY A 56 -6.85 14.45 -10.30
CA GLY A 56 -6.01 13.36 -9.81
C GLY A 56 -5.91 13.31 -8.29
N ILE A 57 -5.23 12.29 -7.81
CA ILE A 57 -4.95 12.04 -6.40
C ILE A 57 -3.47 11.72 -6.23
N LEU A 58 -2.76 12.53 -5.43
CA LEU A 58 -1.42 12.21 -4.96
C LEU A 58 -1.54 11.45 -3.65
N GLU A 59 -1.01 10.24 -3.59
CA GLU A 59 -0.91 9.46 -2.37
C GLU A 59 0.55 9.34 -1.92
N VAL A 60 0.76 9.44 -0.61
CA VAL A 60 2.08 9.33 0.02
C VAL A 60 2.03 8.25 1.09
N TYR A 61 3.05 7.40 1.06
CA TYR A 61 3.20 6.24 1.92
C TYR A 61 4.55 6.28 2.63
N TYR A 62 4.65 5.60 3.77
CA TYR A 62 5.89 5.43 4.50
C TYR A 62 6.00 4.03 5.08
N SER A 63 7.23 3.53 5.12
CA SER A 63 7.56 2.24 5.70
C SER A 63 8.56 2.43 6.84
N SER A 64 8.08 2.29 8.08
CA SER A 64 8.93 2.41 9.28
C SER A 64 10.00 1.31 9.36
N SER A 65 9.80 0.17 8.70
CA SER A 65 10.79 -0.91 8.63
C SER A 65 11.98 -0.58 7.71
N THR A 66 11.80 0.31 6.73
CA THR A 66 12.85 0.68 5.78
C THR A 66 13.30 2.14 5.88
N GLY A 67 12.55 2.99 6.59
CA GLY A 67 12.79 4.43 6.68
C GLY A 67 12.56 5.16 5.36
N LYS A 68 11.75 4.58 4.46
CA LYS A 68 11.51 5.12 3.11
C LYS A 68 10.07 5.59 2.94
N ASN A 69 9.94 6.71 2.23
CA ASN A 69 8.68 7.21 1.71
C ASN A 69 8.50 6.74 0.27
N CYS A 70 7.24 6.60 -0.13
CA CYS A 70 6.80 6.25 -1.48
C CYS A 70 5.67 7.18 -1.90
N ALA A 71 5.64 7.62 -3.16
CA ALA A 71 4.54 8.43 -3.69
C ALA A 71 4.02 7.91 -5.03
N LEU A 72 2.72 8.13 -5.26
CA LEU A 72 1.96 7.71 -6.44
C LEU A 72 0.98 8.82 -6.83
N VAL A 73 0.70 8.95 -8.13
CA VAL A 73 -0.38 9.82 -8.60
C VAL A 73 -1.36 9.02 -9.46
N TYR A 74 -2.62 8.98 -9.02
CA TYR A 74 -3.73 8.40 -9.77
C TYR A 74 -4.48 9.48 -10.56
N GLY A 75 -5.02 9.10 -11.71
CA GLY A 75 -6.02 9.91 -12.41
C GLY A 75 -7.37 9.87 -11.68
N ASP A 76 -8.10 10.99 -11.67
CA ASP A 76 -9.42 11.10 -11.05
C ASP A 76 -10.37 11.94 -11.90
N GLY A 77 -11.67 11.84 -11.62
CA GLY A 77 -12.71 12.51 -12.40
C GLY A 77 -12.59 12.18 -13.90
N PRO A 78 -12.46 13.18 -14.79
CA PRO A 78 -12.35 12.93 -16.23
C PRO A 78 -11.04 12.22 -16.65
N TYR A 79 -10.06 12.08 -15.75
CA TYR A 79 -8.79 11.40 -16.02
C TYR A 79 -8.70 10.01 -15.36
N ALA A 80 -9.75 9.57 -14.67
CA ALA A 80 -9.84 8.22 -14.14
C ALA A 80 -9.87 7.20 -15.29
N ASN A 81 -9.07 6.13 -15.17
CA ASN A 81 -8.96 5.04 -16.15
C ASN A 81 -8.66 5.48 -17.60
N THR A 82 -8.15 6.69 -17.78
CA THR A 82 -7.87 7.30 -19.08
C THR A 82 -6.37 7.52 -19.22
N VAL A 83 -5.83 7.17 -20.39
CA VAL A 83 -4.43 7.46 -20.74
C VAL A 83 -4.29 8.98 -20.82
N SER A 84 -3.50 9.53 -19.91
CA SER A 84 -3.19 10.95 -19.85
C SER A 84 -1.85 11.15 -19.18
N TRP A 85 -1.24 12.31 -19.42
CA TRP A 85 -0.03 12.69 -18.71
C TRP A 85 -0.26 12.70 -17.20
N LYS A 86 0.56 11.95 -16.47
CA LYS A 86 0.60 11.89 -15.02
C LYS A 86 2.06 11.96 -14.60
N GLY A 87 2.33 12.64 -13.49
CA GLY A 87 3.68 12.76 -12.96
C GLY A 87 3.68 12.79 -11.45
N VAL A 88 4.72 12.22 -10.85
CA VAL A 88 4.94 12.23 -9.41
C VAL A 88 6.43 12.47 -9.14
N THR A 89 6.70 13.36 -8.19
CA THR A 89 8.03 13.61 -7.67
C THR A 89 7.99 13.53 -6.16
N ILE A 90 9.01 12.90 -5.58
CA ILE A 90 9.28 12.93 -4.15
C ILE A 90 10.74 13.33 -3.93
N SER A 91 11.00 14.18 -2.94
CA SER A 91 12.36 14.55 -2.54
C SER A 91 12.48 14.67 -1.03
N ARG A 92 13.71 14.60 -0.54
CA ARG A 92 14.05 15.00 0.82
C ARG A 92 13.83 16.51 0.95
N GLY A 93 13.30 16.99 2.07
CA GLY A 93 13.06 18.41 2.31
C GLY A 93 14.34 19.26 2.37
N ASP A 94 15.50 18.62 2.53
CA ASP A 94 16.83 19.25 2.43
C ASP A 94 17.38 19.30 0.99
N GLY A 95 16.66 18.73 0.02
CA GLY A 95 17.05 18.68 -1.39
C GLY A 95 18.14 17.65 -1.73
N SER A 96 18.64 16.88 -0.78
CA SER A 96 19.79 15.96 -1.00
C SER A 96 19.45 14.66 -1.74
N GLY A 97 18.16 14.41 -2.01
CA GLY A 97 17.70 13.23 -2.76
C GLY A 97 16.34 13.47 -3.37
N LYS A 98 16.12 12.95 -4.57
CA LYS A 98 14.85 13.05 -5.31
C LYS A 98 14.64 11.84 -6.19
N ASP A 99 13.37 11.52 -6.44
CA ASP A 99 12.93 10.53 -7.41
C ASP A 99 11.70 11.05 -8.15
N THR A 100 11.56 10.70 -9.44
CA THR A 100 10.53 11.27 -10.32
C THR A 100 10.16 10.28 -11.41
N ASP A 101 8.85 10.16 -11.63
CA ASP A 101 8.28 9.40 -12.73
C ASP A 101 7.16 10.22 -13.38
N ALA A 102 7.20 10.35 -14.71
CA ALA A 102 6.19 11.07 -15.47
C ALA A 102 6.11 10.58 -16.92
N ASP A 103 4.91 10.19 -17.34
CA ASP A 103 4.57 9.85 -18.72
C ASP A 103 3.03 9.81 -18.88
N ASN A 104 2.55 9.34 -20.03
CA ASN A 104 1.16 9.03 -20.28
C ASN A 104 0.81 7.66 -19.70
N TYR A 105 0.20 7.67 -18.52
CA TYR A 105 -0.25 6.46 -17.84
C TYR A 105 -1.77 6.33 -17.88
N GLN A 106 -2.29 5.10 -17.95
CA GLN A 106 -3.74 4.85 -17.83
C GLN A 106 -4.23 4.97 -16.39
N TYR A 107 -3.46 4.42 -15.44
CA TYR A 107 -3.89 4.30 -14.04
C TYR A 107 -3.15 5.29 -13.13
N TYR A 108 -1.83 5.14 -13.02
CA TYR A 108 -1.02 5.96 -12.12
C TYR A 108 0.41 6.17 -12.63
N ALA A 109 1.05 7.24 -12.16
CA ALA A 109 2.50 7.45 -12.19
C ALA A 109 3.13 7.04 -10.85
N GLY A 110 4.37 6.58 -10.87
CA GLY A 110 5.09 5.98 -9.74
C GLY A 110 5.01 4.45 -9.71
N PRO A 111 5.40 3.80 -8.60
CA PRO A 111 5.86 4.39 -7.34
C PRO A 111 7.25 5.01 -7.44
N VAL A 112 7.43 6.18 -6.84
CA VAL A 112 8.74 6.82 -6.63
C VAL A 112 9.11 6.79 -5.15
N TYR A 113 10.41 6.74 -4.83
CA TYR A 113 10.87 6.52 -3.45
C TYR A 113 11.96 7.47 -3.01
N VAL A 114 11.95 7.80 -1.71
CA VAL A 114 13.09 8.47 -1.08
C VAL A 114 13.31 7.92 0.33
N SER A 115 14.58 7.83 0.75
CA SER A 115 14.92 7.57 2.15
C SER A 115 15.05 8.90 2.89
N ALA A 116 14.16 9.14 3.85
CA ALA A 116 14.10 10.38 4.63
C ALA A 116 13.81 10.12 6.12
N PRO A 117 14.47 9.15 6.79
CA PRO A 117 14.21 8.89 8.20
C PRO A 117 14.54 10.13 9.05
N GLY A 118 13.63 10.54 9.92
CA GLY A 118 13.79 11.72 10.78
C GLY A 118 13.79 13.05 10.03
N GLN A 119 13.39 13.06 8.75
CA GLN A 119 13.37 14.27 7.91
C GLN A 119 12.01 14.46 7.26
N CYS A 120 11.71 15.71 6.88
CA CYS A 120 10.56 16.00 6.04
C CYS A 120 10.85 15.62 4.58
N ILE A 121 9.79 15.47 3.80
CA ILE A 121 9.83 15.30 2.35
C ILE A 121 9.09 16.43 1.66
N ASP A 122 9.45 16.68 0.40
CA ASP A 122 8.64 17.44 -0.54
C ASP A 122 8.02 16.47 -1.54
N VAL A 123 6.78 16.73 -1.93
CA VAL A 123 6.05 15.92 -2.90
C VAL A 123 5.34 16.80 -3.92
N GLU A 124 5.34 16.35 -5.16
CA GLU A 124 4.59 16.97 -6.25
C GLU A 124 3.81 15.90 -7.01
N GLY A 125 2.57 16.21 -7.34
CA GLY A 125 1.73 15.38 -8.19
C GLY A 125 1.13 16.17 -9.34
N ILE A 126 1.16 15.59 -10.54
CA ILE A 126 0.69 16.20 -11.78
C ILE A 126 -0.39 15.31 -12.40
N SER A 127 -1.57 15.87 -12.65
CA SER A 127 -2.63 15.22 -13.42
C SER A 127 -3.69 16.23 -13.82
N PRO A 128 -3.91 16.53 -15.12
CA PRO A 128 -3.04 16.24 -16.29
C PRO A 128 -1.80 17.14 -16.33
N SER A 129 -1.07 17.19 -17.46
CA SER A 129 0.21 17.92 -17.61
C SER A 129 0.24 19.40 -17.21
N TRP A 130 -0.92 20.08 -17.19
CA TRP A 130 -1.03 21.50 -16.85
C TRP A 130 -1.64 21.77 -15.45
N THR A 131 -1.75 20.73 -14.62
CA THR A 131 -2.33 20.82 -13.28
C THR A 131 -1.51 20.03 -12.30
N SER A 132 -1.00 20.70 -11.27
CA SER A 132 -0.20 20.07 -10.23
C SER A 132 -0.63 20.52 -8.84
N VAL A 133 -0.24 19.71 -7.86
CA VAL A 133 -0.19 20.08 -6.43
C VAL A 133 1.23 19.85 -5.96
N LYS A 134 1.77 20.79 -5.19
CA LYS A 134 3.10 20.68 -4.60
C LYS A 134 3.02 20.98 -3.11
N LEU A 135 3.60 20.10 -2.30
CA LEU A 135 3.68 20.26 -0.85
C LEU A 135 5.14 20.18 -0.44
N ASN A 136 5.60 21.16 0.33
CA ASN A 136 6.97 21.21 0.83
C ASN A 136 7.01 20.99 2.34
N ASN A 137 8.07 20.35 2.82
CA ASN A 137 8.30 20.04 4.23
C ASN A 137 7.10 19.34 4.90
N VAL A 138 6.55 18.31 4.24
CA VAL A 138 5.47 17.48 4.78
C VAL A 138 6.00 16.13 5.28
N HIS A 139 5.19 15.44 6.07
CA HIS A 139 5.47 14.08 6.56
C HIS A 139 6.86 13.94 7.22
N CYS A 140 7.14 14.82 8.19
CA CYS A 140 8.39 14.83 8.93
C CYS A 140 8.40 13.75 10.01
N GLY A 141 9.41 12.86 9.99
CA GLY A 141 9.63 11.87 11.06
C GLY A 141 10.02 10.48 10.56
#